data_AF-A0A4E9E7X0-F1
#
_entry.id   AF-A0A4E9E7X0-F1
#
_cell.length_a   1.000
_cell.length_b   1.000
_cell.length_c   1.000
_cell.angle_alpha   90.00
_cell.angle_beta   90.00
_cell.angle_gamma   90.00
#
_symmetry.space_group_name_H-M   'P 1'
#
loop_
_entity.id
_entity.type
_entity.pdbx_description
1 polymer ?
#
loop_
_entity_poly.entity_id
_entity_poly.type
_entity_poly.pdbx_seq_one_letter_code
_entity_poly.pdbx_strand_id
1 'polypeptide(L)'
;RGPTNFLCLPAEIRNAIYESTLLDSRRVRIITERDFRISTGLFHVNKTIHQEATQFLFSHKVFDFLECCLYHQRFFLRQIGVRNASYIRHVIINFPDFFSLPINVALNRRSLGILESISTSCTGLSTLRTSLGTTAYMESRLCDLFDGNRATEALQLANTHFRAFPSRPEIILEVYEDAPSAFLRAGYKLGKLTDKSDFDVSLDVLEEEEVGC
;
A
#
# COMPACT_ATOMS: atom_id res chain seq x y z
N ARG A 1 -20.63 -37.80 19.99
CA ARG A 1 -20.21 -36.53 19.34
C ARG A 1 -18.70 -36.57 19.23
N GLY A 2 -18.15 -36.53 18.02
CA GLY A 2 -16.70 -36.46 17.83
C GLY A 2 -16.15 -35.11 18.34
N PRO A 3 -14.83 -35.00 18.58
CA PRO A 3 -14.25 -33.75 19.03
C PRO A 3 -14.48 -32.65 18.00
N THR A 4 -15.04 -31.53 18.44
CA THR A 4 -15.18 -30.32 17.61
C THR A 4 -13.78 -29.78 17.31
N ASN A 5 -13.34 -29.87 16.07
CA ASN A 5 -12.05 -29.33 15.62
C ASN A 5 -12.27 -27.97 14.94
N PHE A 6 -11.27 -27.09 15.00
CA PHE A 6 -11.25 -25.80 14.29
C PHE A 6 -11.57 -25.95 12.79
N LEU A 7 -11.06 -27.00 12.14
CA LEU A 7 -11.34 -27.29 10.72
C LEU A 7 -12.78 -27.77 10.44
N CYS A 8 -13.55 -28.11 11.47
CA CYS A 8 -14.97 -28.43 11.34
C CYS A 8 -15.85 -27.17 11.35
N LEU A 9 -15.30 -26.01 11.70
CA LEU A 9 -16.01 -24.74 11.59
C LEU A 9 -16.20 -24.36 10.12
N PRO A 10 -17.31 -23.70 9.72
CA PRO A 10 -17.43 -23.11 8.39
C PRO A 10 -16.30 -22.12 8.07
N ALA A 11 -15.98 -21.94 6.79
CA ALA A 11 -14.87 -21.09 6.37
C ALA A 11 -15.05 -19.63 6.81
N GLU A 12 -16.29 -19.16 6.83
CA GLU A 12 -16.67 -17.82 7.28
C GLU A 12 -16.30 -17.59 8.74
N ILE A 13 -16.53 -18.59 9.59
CA ILE A 13 -16.18 -18.52 11.02
C ILE A 13 -14.66 -18.57 11.20
N ARG A 14 -13.95 -19.41 10.43
CA ARG A 14 -12.48 -19.46 10.47
C ARG A 14 -11.88 -18.12 10.03
N ASN A 15 -12.42 -17.50 8.99
CA ASN A 15 -12.00 -16.18 8.50
C ASN A 15 -12.21 -15.08 9.55
N ALA A 16 -13.34 -15.07 10.27
CA ALA A 16 -13.57 -14.13 11.36
C ALA A 16 -12.53 -14.28 12.50
N ILE A 17 -12.12 -15.52 12.80
CA ILE A 17 -11.05 -15.79 13.76
C ILE A 17 -9.69 -15.31 13.22
N TYR A 18 -9.39 -15.56 11.94
CA TYR A 18 -8.18 -15.05 11.30
C TYR A 18 -8.13 -13.51 11.29
N GLU A 19 -9.23 -12.84 10.98
CA GLU A 19 -9.32 -11.38 11.04
C GLU A 19 -8.97 -10.85 12.44
N SER A 20 -9.61 -11.41 13.47
CA SER A 20 -9.41 -10.99 14.85
C SER A 20 -7.99 -11.26 15.38
N THR A 21 -7.26 -12.21 14.80
CA THR A 21 -5.94 -12.64 15.29
C THR A 21 -4.76 -12.14 14.45
N LEU A 22 -4.97 -11.90 13.16
CA LEU A 22 -3.92 -11.58 12.19
C LEU A 22 -3.95 -10.11 11.72
N LEU A 23 -5.09 -9.42 11.89
CA LEU A 23 -5.30 -8.05 11.40
C LEU A 23 -5.42 -7.00 12.52
N ASP A 24 -4.95 -7.31 13.73
CA ASP A 24 -4.93 -6.42 14.91
C ASP A 24 -4.46 -4.99 14.58
N SER A 25 -3.43 -4.89 13.71
CA SER A 25 -3.20 -3.68 12.91
C SER A 25 -3.39 -3.98 11.42
N ARG A 26 -4.37 -3.31 10.80
CA ARG A 26 -4.71 -3.48 9.37
C ARG A 26 -3.58 -3.04 8.43
N ARG A 27 -2.66 -2.19 8.89
CA ARG A 27 -1.52 -1.68 8.12
C ARG A 27 -0.21 -2.21 8.66
N VAL A 28 0.73 -2.52 7.78
CA VAL A 28 2.11 -2.86 8.17
C VAL A 28 3.07 -2.01 7.38
N ARG A 29 3.90 -1.26 8.10
CA ARG A 29 5.04 -0.56 7.50
C ARG A 29 6.22 -1.51 7.34
N ILE A 30 6.76 -1.53 6.13
CA ILE A 30 7.95 -2.33 5.79
C ILE A 30 9.18 -1.42 5.81
N ILE A 31 9.35 -0.69 6.92
CA ILE A 31 10.47 0.25 7.13
C ILE A 31 11.40 -0.29 8.22
N THR A 32 10.85 -0.93 9.25
CA THR A 32 11.63 -1.51 10.34
C THR A 32 11.19 -2.95 10.64
N GLU A 33 12.13 -3.81 11.07
CA GLU A 33 11.84 -5.19 11.50
C GLU A 33 10.88 -5.26 12.71
N ARG A 34 10.60 -4.12 13.36
CA ARG A 34 9.85 -4.04 14.61
C ARG A 34 8.33 -3.93 14.43
N ASP A 35 7.87 -3.56 13.23
CA ASP A 35 6.45 -3.23 12.99
C ASP A 35 5.59 -4.45 12.59
N PHE A 36 6.20 -5.63 12.44
CA PHE A 36 5.51 -6.86 12.04
C PHE A 36 5.28 -7.82 13.22
N ARG A 37 4.48 -7.38 14.20
CA ARG A 37 4.03 -8.27 15.29
C ARG A 37 2.77 -9.01 14.84
N ILE A 38 2.94 -10.26 14.41
CA ILE A 38 1.83 -11.17 14.12
C ILE A 38 1.91 -12.33 15.10
N SER A 39 0.77 -12.74 15.65
CA SER A 39 0.68 -13.97 16.42
C SER A 39 1.08 -15.15 15.53
N THR A 40 2.26 -15.73 15.77
CA THR A 40 2.78 -16.85 14.99
C THR A 40 2.10 -18.17 15.35
N GLY A 41 1.48 -18.27 16.52
CA GLY A 41 0.91 -19.51 17.05
C GLY A 41 -0.06 -20.18 16.09
N LEU A 42 -0.85 -19.38 15.38
CA LEU A 42 -1.85 -19.87 14.43
C LEU A 42 -1.20 -20.52 13.19
N PHE A 43 -0.03 -20.04 12.76
CA PHE A 43 0.73 -20.60 11.64
C PHE A 43 1.42 -21.92 11.97
N HIS A 44 1.52 -22.28 13.24
CA HIS A 44 2.21 -23.50 13.71
C HIS A 44 1.25 -24.66 14.05
N VAL A 45 -0.06 -24.46 14.00
CA VAL A 45 -1.04 -25.48 14.43
C VAL A 45 -1.05 -26.69 13.49
N ASN A 46 -1.30 -26.48 12.19
CA ASN A 46 -1.22 -27.52 11.16
C ASN A 46 -1.07 -26.91 9.76
N LYS A 47 -0.75 -27.75 8.75
CA LYS A 47 -0.49 -27.30 7.37
C LYS A 47 -1.69 -26.61 6.71
N THR A 48 -2.91 -27.06 6.99
CA THR A 48 -4.13 -26.47 6.41
C THR A 48 -4.39 -25.08 6.96
N ILE A 49 -4.38 -24.95 8.30
CA ILE A 49 -4.53 -23.66 8.99
C ILE A 49 -3.40 -22.72 8.58
N HIS A 50 -2.16 -23.21 8.50
CA HIS A 50 -1.02 -22.42 8.03
C HIS A 50 -1.28 -21.83 6.63
N GLN A 51 -1.77 -22.62 5.68
CA GLN A 51 -2.05 -22.16 4.33
C GLN A 51 -3.21 -21.17 4.28
N GLU A 52 -4.34 -21.49 4.94
CA GLU A 52 -5.51 -20.61 5.01
C GLU A 52 -5.16 -19.26 5.67
N ALA A 53 -4.50 -19.29 6.83
CA ALA A 53 -4.09 -18.11 7.56
C ALA A 53 -3.07 -17.26 6.79
N THR A 54 -2.11 -17.88 6.11
CA THR A 54 -1.12 -17.18 5.28
C THR A 54 -1.80 -16.47 4.14
N GLN A 55 -2.66 -17.17 3.39
CA GLN A 55 -3.40 -16.57 2.31
C GLN A 55 -4.28 -15.42 2.81
N PHE A 56 -5.00 -15.63 3.92
CA PHE A 56 -5.86 -14.63 4.53
C PHE A 56 -5.09 -13.38 4.95
N LEU A 57 -3.95 -13.54 5.63
CA LEU A 57 -3.09 -12.45 6.07
C LEU A 57 -2.66 -11.58 4.90
N PHE A 58 -2.01 -12.19 3.89
CA PHE A 58 -1.46 -11.43 2.76
C PHE A 58 -2.57 -10.82 1.89
N SER A 59 -3.77 -11.42 1.84
CA SER A 59 -4.86 -10.86 1.03
C SER A 59 -5.61 -9.70 1.69
N HIS A 60 -5.64 -9.62 3.02
CA HIS A 60 -6.44 -8.61 3.73
C HIS A 60 -5.60 -7.51 4.38
N LYS A 61 -4.33 -7.77 4.69
CA LYS A 61 -3.45 -6.76 5.30
C LYS A 61 -3.00 -5.74 4.25
N VAL A 62 -2.93 -4.48 4.67
CA VAL A 62 -2.42 -3.38 3.85
C VAL A 62 -0.92 -3.25 4.05
N PHE A 63 -0.16 -3.41 2.97
CA PHE A 63 1.29 -3.32 2.99
C PHE A 63 1.73 -1.90 2.65
N ASP A 64 2.35 -1.25 3.60
CA ASP A 64 2.80 0.12 3.53
C ASP A 64 4.31 0.16 3.21
N PHE A 65 4.61 0.57 1.98
CA PHE A 65 5.96 0.79 1.48
C PHE A 65 6.34 2.29 1.44
N LEU A 66 5.64 3.14 2.21
CA LEU A 66 6.05 4.53 2.37
C LEU A 66 7.47 4.60 2.91
N GLU A 67 8.25 5.52 2.35
CA GLU A 67 9.68 5.74 2.69
C GLU A 67 10.61 4.51 2.51
N CYS A 68 10.06 3.33 2.19
CA CYS A 68 10.78 2.10 1.97
C CYS A 68 11.76 2.29 0.81
N CYS A 69 13.01 1.88 1.02
CA CYS A 69 13.97 1.85 -0.07
C CYS A 69 13.76 0.58 -0.91
N LEU A 70 14.16 0.65 -2.17
CA LEU A 70 13.98 -0.46 -3.12
C LEU A 70 14.62 -1.76 -2.61
N TYR A 71 15.72 -1.66 -1.86
CA TYR A 71 16.37 -2.82 -1.24
C TYR A 71 15.46 -3.52 -0.23
N HIS A 72 14.91 -2.80 0.74
CA HIS A 72 14.04 -3.37 1.78
C HIS A 72 12.76 -3.96 1.19
N GLN A 73 12.15 -3.29 0.21
CA GLN A 73 10.98 -3.80 -0.47
C GLN A 73 11.27 -5.14 -1.18
N ARG A 74 12.35 -5.20 -1.96
CA ARG A 74 12.74 -6.43 -2.67
C ARG A 74 13.15 -7.53 -1.72
N PHE A 75 13.81 -7.19 -0.62
CA PHE A 75 14.17 -8.13 0.43
C PHE A 75 12.90 -8.75 1.04
N PHE A 76 11.94 -7.94 1.47
CA PHE A 76 10.66 -8.41 2.01
C PHE A 76 9.91 -9.33 1.04
N LEU A 77 9.75 -8.91 -0.22
CA LEU A 77 9.05 -9.71 -1.24
C LEU A 77 9.74 -11.06 -1.50
N ARG A 78 11.08 -11.11 -1.41
CA ARG A 78 11.84 -12.36 -1.48
C ARG A 78 11.64 -13.24 -0.26
N GLN A 79 11.60 -12.66 0.94
CA GLN A 79 11.42 -13.39 2.20
C GLN A 79 10.06 -14.09 2.26
N ILE A 80 8.98 -13.41 1.86
CA ILE A 80 7.65 -14.01 1.84
C ILE A 80 7.46 -15.00 0.69
N GLY A 81 8.27 -14.87 -0.36
CA GLY A 81 8.25 -15.74 -1.54
C GLY A 81 7.12 -15.41 -2.53
N VAL A 82 7.28 -15.90 -3.76
CA VAL A 82 6.42 -15.57 -4.92
C VAL A 82 4.94 -15.86 -4.63
N ARG A 83 4.65 -17.01 -4.00
CA ARG A 83 3.27 -17.41 -3.70
C ARG A 83 2.59 -16.41 -2.75
N ASN A 84 3.23 -16.04 -1.66
CA ASN A 84 2.63 -15.12 -0.68
C ASN A 84 2.56 -13.70 -1.22
N ALA A 85 3.59 -13.26 -1.96
CA ALA A 85 3.55 -11.98 -2.66
C ALA A 85 2.37 -11.88 -3.63
N SER A 86 2.02 -12.98 -4.33
CA SER A 86 0.86 -13.01 -5.23
C SER A 86 -0.48 -12.82 -4.51
N TYR A 87 -0.56 -13.05 -3.20
CA TYR A 87 -1.77 -12.82 -2.42
C TYR A 87 -1.96 -11.36 -2.01
N ILE A 88 -0.91 -10.52 -2.07
CA ILE A 88 -0.98 -9.11 -1.68
C ILE A 88 -2.02 -8.38 -2.54
N ARG A 89 -3.02 -7.78 -1.89
CA ARG A 89 -4.10 -7.03 -2.55
C ARG A 89 -4.00 -5.52 -2.39
N HIS A 90 -3.44 -5.05 -1.28
CA HIS A 90 -3.49 -3.64 -0.91
C HIS A 90 -2.12 -3.10 -0.57
N VAL A 91 -1.66 -2.11 -1.35
CA VAL A 91 -0.34 -1.50 -1.18
C VAL A 91 -0.46 0.02 -1.10
N ILE A 92 0.32 0.62 -0.19
CA ILE A 92 0.54 2.06 -0.10
C ILE A 92 1.99 2.36 -0.51
N ILE A 93 2.19 3.37 -1.34
CA ILE A 93 3.50 3.86 -1.80
C ILE A 93 3.60 5.38 -1.72
N ASN A 94 4.82 5.90 -1.82
CA ASN A 94 5.02 7.31 -2.13
C ASN A 94 4.52 7.58 -3.56
N PHE A 95 4.01 8.78 -3.82
CA PHE A 95 3.79 9.23 -5.19
C PHE A 95 5.14 9.18 -5.96
N PRO A 96 5.17 8.71 -7.23
CA PRO A 96 6.39 8.62 -8.02
C PRO A 96 7.09 9.98 -8.17
N ASP A 97 8.39 10.00 -7.92
CA ASP A 97 9.20 11.21 -8.00
C ASP A 97 9.98 11.26 -9.32
N PHE A 98 10.35 12.47 -9.75
CA PHE A 98 10.91 12.75 -11.07
C PHE A 98 12.36 13.23 -10.96
N PHE A 99 13.24 12.74 -11.84
CA PHE A 99 14.69 12.94 -11.70
C PHE A 99 15.16 14.36 -12.03
N SER A 100 14.50 15.08 -12.94
CA SER A 100 15.02 16.36 -13.45
C SER A 100 13.92 17.27 -13.99
N LEU A 101 12.84 17.46 -13.24
CA LEU A 101 11.90 18.53 -13.57
C LEU A 101 12.57 19.90 -13.38
N PRO A 102 12.40 20.86 -14.32
CA PRO A 102 11.55 20.79 -15.51
C PRO A 102 12.21 20.11 -16.72
N ILE A 103 13.54 19.97 -16.76
CA ILE A 103 14.37 19.63 -17.94
C ILE A 103 13.91 18.37 -18.68
N ASN A 104 13.59 17.29 -17.96
CA ASN A 104 13.14 16.03 -18.54
C ASN A 104 12.03 15.41 -17.69
N VAL A 105 10.95 15.00 -18.34
CA VAL A 105 9.84 14.29 -17.71
C VAL A 105 10.17 12.79 -17.69
N ALA A 106 10.87 12.38 -16.64
CA ALA A 106 11.20 10.98 -16.40
C ALA A 106 11.06 10.64 -14.91
N LEU A 107 10.44 9.51 -14.60
CA LEU A 107 10.44 8.96 -13.25
C LEU A 107 11.87 8.67 -12.82
N ASN A 108 12.18 8.97 -11.57
CA ASN A 108 13.47 8.61 -11.01
C ASN A 108 13.60 7.07 -10.93
N ARG A 109 14.84 6.57 -10.95
CA ARG A 109 15.11 5.12 -10.96
C ARG A 109 14.54 4.40 -9.74
N ARG A 110 14.43 5.08 -8.59
CA ARG A 110 13.92 4.50 -7.35
C ARG A 110 12.42 4.24 -7.46
N SER A 111 11.64 5.23 -7.87
CA SER A 111 10.19 5.12 -8.07
C SER A 111 9.87 4.09 -9.15
N LEU A 112 10.61 4.09 -10.27
CA LEU A 112 10.44 3.08 -11.31
C LEU A 112 10.68 1.66 -10.78
N GLY A 113 11.79 1.44 -10.06
CA GLY A 113 12.12 0.13 -9.50
C GLY A 113 11.11 -0.35 -8.45
N ILE A 114 10.54 0.57 -7.66
CA ILE A 114 9.48 0.23 -6.69
C ILE A 114 8.23 -0.24 -7.42
N LEU A 115 7.78 0.50 -8.45
CA LEU A 115 6.60 0.13 -9.24
C LEU A 115 6.80 -1.19 -9.96
N GLU A 116 7.97 -1.41 -10.57
CA GLU A 116 8.30 -2.67 -11.25
C GLU A 116 8.33 -3.84 -10.26
N SER A 117 8.91 -3.66 -9.08
CA SER A 117 8.97 -4.71 -8.05
C SER A 117 7.57 -5.12 -7.58
N ILE A 118 6.67 -4.16 -7.37
CA ILE A 118 5.28 -4.45 -7.00
C ILE A 118 4.56 -5.13 -8.17
N SER A 119 4.65 -4.57 -9.38
CA SER A 119 3.98 -5.07 -10.58
C SER A 119 4.34 -6.53 -10.88
N THR A 120 5.61 -6.90 -10.70
CA THR A 120 6.10 -8.27 -10.98
C THR A 120 5.83 -9.25 -9.85
N SER A 121 5.85 -8.82 -8.59
CA SER A 121 5.74 -9.73 -7.43
C SER A 121 4.31 -9.85 -6.91
N CYS A 122 3.55 -8.76 -6.91
CA CYS A 122 2.21 -8.66 -6.33
C CYS A 122 1.14 -8.85 -7.42
N THR A 123 1.12 -10.03 -8.05
CA THR A 123 0.24 -10.29 -9.21
C THR A 123 -1.25 -10.28 -8.87
N GLY A 124 -1.60 -10.38 -7.58
CA GLY A 124 -2.96 -10.24 -7.07
C GLY A 124 -3.39 -8.81 -6.74
N LEU A 125 -2.55 -7.80 -6.94
CA LEU A 125 -2.79 -6.45 -6.44
C LEU A 125 -4.14 -5.88 -6.91
N SER A 126 -4.98 -5.47 -5.95
CA SER A 126 -6.32 -4.92 -6.18
C SER A 126 -6.36 -3.41 -6.00
N THR A 127 -5.58 -2.85 -5.08
CA THR A 127 -5.52 -1.40 -4.86
C THR A 127 -4.08 -0.93 -4.70
N LEU A 128 -3.73 0.16 -5.38
CA LEU A 128 -2.49 0.89 -5.20
C LEU A 128 -2.83 2.31 -4.75
N ARG A 129 -2.41 2.68 -3.54
CA ARG A 129 -2.67 3.99 -2.95
C ARG A 129 -1.38 4.81 -2.82
N THR A 130 -1.44 6.11 -3.10
CA THR A 130 -0.34 7.04 -2.80
C THR A 130 -0.57 7.75 -1.46
N SER A 131 0.49 8.01 -0.69
CA SER A 131 0.38 8.82 0.54
C SER A 131 0.04 10.27 0.23
N LEU A 132 -0.93 10.81 0.98
CA LEU A 132 -1.34 12.21 0.96
C LEU A 132 -0.16 13.19 0.93
N GLY A 133 0.78 13.06 1.87
CA GLY A 133 1.91 13.99 1.99
C GLY A 133 2.81 13.99 0.75
N THR A 134 3.07 12.81 0.17
CA THR A 134 3.91 12.69 -1.04
C THR A 134 3.17 13.12 -2.30
N THR A 135 1.86 12.89 -2.37
CA THR A 135 1.02 13.36 -3.48
C THR A 135 0.96 14.88 -3.47
N ALA A 136 0.71 15.50 -2.31
CA ALA A 136 0.65 16.96 -2.14
C ALA A 136 1.99 17.64 -2.41
N TYR A 137 3.10 17.04 -1.94
CA TYR A 137 4.44 17.52 -2.27
C TYR A 137 4.68 17.51 -3.79
N MET A 138 4.30 16.43 -4.48
CA MET A 138 4.46 16.36 -5.92
C MET A 138 3.55 17.32 -6.67
N GLU A 139 2.33 17.51 -6.20
CA GLU A 139 1.42 18.51 -6.76
C GLU A 139 2.03 19.91 -6.70
N SER A 140 2.52 20.34 -5.54
CA SER A 140 3.21 21.63 -5.40
C SER A 140 4.37 21.76 -6.40
N ARG A 141 5.21 20.72 -6.51
CA ARG A 141 6.35 20.68 -7.43
C ARG A 141 5.93 20.78 -8.90
N LEU A 142 4.77 20.25 -9.26
CA LEU A 142 4.23 20.31 -10.62
C LEU A 142 3.56 21.67 -10.88
N CYS A 143 2.91 22.29 -9.89
CA CYS A 143 2.36 23.64 -9.99
C CYS A 143 3.44 24.71 -10.19
N ASP A 144 4.62 24.53 -9.59
CA ASP A 144 5.78 25.41 -9.77
C ASP A 144 6.38 25.33 -11.19
N LEU A 145 5.97 24.35 -12.00
CA LEU A 145 6.33 24.31 -13.41
C LEU A 145 5.53 25.39 -14.14
N PHE A 146 6.20 26.50 -14.49
CA PHE A 146 5.65 27.56 -15.35
C PHE A 146 5.16 27.08 -16.74
N ASP A 147 5.37 25.81 -17.08
CA ASP A 147 4.93 25.15 -18.30
C ASP A 147 3.91 24.03 -17.95
N GLY A 148 2.61 24.36 -18.02
CA GLY A 148 1.53 23.43 -17.73
C GLY A 148 1.50 22.19 -18.63
N ASN A 149 2.15 22.22 -19.79
CA ASN A 149 2.27 21.04 -20.64
C ASN A 149 3.20 19.99 -20.01
N ARG A 150 4.29 20.40 -19.38
CA ARG A 150 5.23 19.47 -18.71
C ARG A 150 4.63 18.83 -17.47
N ALA A 151 3.87 19.62 -16.71
CA ALA A 151 3.17 19.08 -15.57
C ALA A 151 2.13 18.02 -16.00
N THR A 152 1.45 18.25 -17.13
CA THR A 152 0.52 17.28 -17.72
C THR A 152 1.25 16.02 -18.20
N GLU A 153 2.38 16.18 -18.88
CA GLU A 153 3.22 15.07 -19.34
C GLU A 153 3.72 14.20 -18.16
N ALA A 154 4.12 14.84 -17.06
CA ALA A 154 4.57 14.14 -15.85
C ALA A 154 3.47 13.28 -15.24
N LEU A 155 2.26 13.83 -15.12
CA LEU A 155 1.10 13.06 -14.64
C LEU A 155 0.72 11.92 -15.58
N GLN A 156 0.77 12.15 -16.90
CA GLN A 156 0.52 11.11 -17.89
C GLN A 156 1.56 9.98 -17.82
N LEU A 157 2.83 10.32 -17.56
CA LEU A 157 3.88 9.33 -17.38
C LEU A 157 3.64 8.47 -16.12
N ALA A 158 3.36 9.09 -14.97
CA ALA A 158 3.02 8.36 -13.75
C ALA A 158 1.79 7.45 -13.96
N ASN A 159 0.75 7.98 -14.60
CA ASN A 159 -0.46 7.21 -14.93
C ASN A 159 -0.16 6.04 -15.86
N THR A 160 0.71 6.21 -16.87
CA THR A 160 1.12 5.13 -17.76
C THR A 160 1.75 3.98 -16.98
N HIS A 161 2.62 4.29 -16.01
CA HIS A 161 3.23 3.26 -15.16
C HIS A 161 2.23 2.57 -14.24
N PHE A 162 1.27 3.29 -13.66
CA PHE A 162 0.22 2.64 -12.86
C PHE A 162 -0.70 1.76 -13.71
N ARG A 163 -0.99 2.17 -14.94
CA ARG A 163 -1.83 1.40 -15.88
C ARG A 163 -1.13 0.18 -16.46
N ALA A 164 0.21 0.16 -16.44
CA ALA A 164 1.00 -0.98 -16.90
C ALA A 164 0.97 -2.19 -15.95
N PHE A 165 0.37 -2.06 -14.75
CA PHE A 165 0.23 -3.18 -13.83
C PHE A 165 -0.66 -4.29 -14.43
N PRO A 166 -0.19 -5.55 -14.50
CA PRO A 166 -0.98 -6.66 -15.06
C PRO A 166 -2.31 -6.89 -14.34
N SER A 167 -2.34 -6.69 -13.02
CA SER A 167 -3.53 -6.90 -12.19
C SER A 167 -4.57 -5.78 -12.30
N ARG A 168 -4.23 -4.66 -12.97
CA ARG A 168 -5.08 -3.48 -13.15
C ARG A 168 -5.72 -3.00 -11.83
N PRO A 169 -4.91 -2.68 -10.81
CA PRO A 169 -5.43 -2.27 -9.52
C PRO A 169 -6.23 -0.95 -9.64
N GLU A 170 -7.15 -0.75 -8.71
CA GLU A 170 -7.73 0.55 -8.45
C GLU A 170 -6.63 1.49 -7.94
N ILE A 171 -6.43 2.61 -8.63
CA ILE A 171 -5.46 3.63 -8.24
C ILE A 171 -6.16 4.68 -7.39
N ILE A 172 -5.65 4.87 -6.17
CA ILE A 172 -6.19 5.83 -5.20
C ILE A 172 -5.12 6.88 -4.94
N LEU A 173 -5.39 8.12 -5.33
CA LEU A 173 -4.53 9.25 -5.02
C LEU A 173 -5.14 10.01 -3.85
N GLU A 174 -4.44 10.05 -2.73
CA GLU A 174 -4.85 10.88 -1.60
C GLU A 174 -4.40 12.33 -1.84
N VAL A 175 -5.33 13.27 -1.79
CA VAL A 175 -5.11 14.71 -1.97
C VAL A 175 -5.79 15.48 -0.84
N TYR A 176 -5.29 16.68 -0.52
CA TYR A 176 -5.96 17.54 0.46
C TYR A 176 -7.17 18.21 -0.19
N GLU A 177 -8.24 18.37 0.60
CA GLU A 177 -9.49 18.99 0.15
C GLU A 177 -9.28 20.44 -0.34
N ASP A 178 -8.45 21.19 0.40
CA ASP A 178 -8.24 22.65 0.24
C ASP A 178 -6.91 23.03 -0.45
N ALA A 179 -6.06 22.05 -0.80
CA ALA A 179 -4.84 22.30 -1.58
C ALA A 179 -5.17 22.65 -3.04
N PRO A 180 -4.23 23.19 -3.85
CA PRO A 180 -4.42 23.45 -5.29
C PRO A 180 -4.55 22.16 -6.14
N SER A 181 -5.52 21.33 -5.79
CA SER A 181 -5.91 20.04 -6.37
C SER A 181 -6.45 20.15 -7.79
N ALA A 182 -6.64 21.38 -8.31
CA ALA A 182 -7.18 21.62 -9.65
C ALA A 182 -6.32 20.94 -10.73
N PHE A 183 -5.00 20.88 -10.53
CA PHE A 183 -4.09 20.31 -11.51
C PHE A 183 -4.16 18.78 -11.57
N LEU A 184 -4.12 18.10 -10.40
CA LEU A 184 -4.36 16.66 -10.33
C LEU A 184 -5.78 16.30 -10.79
N ARG A 185 -6.80 17.07 -10.38
CA ARG A 185 -8.20 16.85 -10.80
C ARG A 185 -8.38 17.00 -12.32
N ALA A 186 -7.65 17.90 -12.98
CA ALA A 186 -7.69 18.06 -14.43
C ALA A 186 -6.90 16.98 -15.19
N GLY A 187 -5.73 16.57 -14.67
CA GLY A 187 -4.85 15.60 -15.29
C GLY A 187 -5.23 14.13 -15.06
N TYR A 188 -5.90 13.83 -13.94
CA TYR A 188 -6.26 12.47 -13.52
C TYR A 188 -7.76 12.19 -13.66
N LYS A 189 -8.18 11.65 -14.81
CA LYS A 189 -9.59 11.32 -15.09
C LYS A 189 -10.03 9.91 -14.66
N LEU A 190 -9.18 9.15 -13.97
CA LEU A 190 -9.21 7.69 -14.10
C LEU A 190 -8.92 6.91 -12.79
N GLY A 191 -8.59 7.59 -11.69
CA GLY A 191 -8.44 7.01 -10.36
C GLY A 191 -9.42 7.64 -9.36
N LYS A 192 -9.60 7.03 -8.17
CA LYS A 192 -10.33 7.69 -7.10
C LYS A 192 -9.41 8.72 -6.44
N LEU A 193 -9.84 9.97 -6.49
CA LEU A 193 -9.32 11.01 -5.61
C LEU A 193 -10.10 10.90 -4.30
N THR A 194 -9.37 10.76 -3.20
CA THR A 194 -9.95 10.83 -1.87
C THR A 194 -9.41 12.08 -1.21
N ASP A 195 -10.30 13.05 -1.02
CA ASP A 195 -10.03 14.26 -0.25
C ASP A 195 -9.88 13.88 1.22
N LYS A 196 -8.82 14.36 1.86
CA LYS A 196 -8.67 14.35 3.31
C LYS A 196 -8.61 15.79 3.78
N SER A 197 -9.39 16.11 4.81
CA SER A 197 -9.24 17.39 5.51
C SER A 197 -7.87 17.42 6.21
N ASP A 198 -7.31 18.61 6.43
CA ASP A 198 -6.05 18.80 7.19
C ASP A 198 -6.10 18.18 8.60
N PHE A 199 -7.30 17.84 9.09
CA PHE A 199 -7.56 17.23 10.39
C PHE A 199 -7.85 15.72 10.34
N ASP A 200 -7.91 15.10 9.15
CA ASP A 200 -8.09 13.65 9.00
C ASP A 200 -6.72 12.92 8.99
N VAL A 201 -5.82 13.36 9.86
CA VAL A 201 -4.77 12.49 10.39
C VAL A 201 -5.53 11.49 11.25
N SER A 202 -5.81 10.30 10.71
CA SER A 202 -6.31 9.20 11.53
C SER A 202 -5.44 9.14 12.78
N LEU A 203 -6.07 9.46 13.92
CA LEU A 203 -5.59 9.18 15.27
C LEU A 203 -5.34 7.68 15.35
N ASP A 204 -4.16 7.25 14.92
CA ASP A 204 -3.57 6.00 15.33
C ASP A 204 -2.24 6.41 15.95
N VAL A 205 -2.11 6.18 17.27
CA VAL A 205 -1.04 6.57 18.21
C VAL A 205 -1.33 7.87 19.00
N LEU A 206 -2.08 7.72 20.09
CA LEU A 206 -1.58 7.70 21.48
C LEU A 206 -2.74 7.33 22.43
N GLU A 207 -3.00 6.04 22.61
CA GLU A 207 -3.44 5.59 23.95
C GLU A 207 -2.18 5.66 24.83
N GLU A 208 -1.97 6.80 25.48
CA GLU A 208 -1.13 6.81 26.68
C GLU A 208 -1.91 6.09 27.78
N GLU A 209 -1.35 4.96 28.20
CA GLU A 209 -1.77 4.22 29.39
C GLU A 209 -1.86 5.18 30.59
N GLU A 210 -3.01 5.16 31.26
CA GLU A 210 -3.04 5.41 32.69
C GLU A 210 -2.04 4.46 33.38
N VAL A 211 -1.00 5.02 33.98
CA VAL A 211 -0.35 4.38 35.12
C VAL A 211 -0.38 5.37 36.27
N GLY A 212 -1.44 5.26 37.07
CA GLY A 212 -1.42 5.71 38.44
C GLY A 212 -0.44 4.87 39.25
N CYS A 213 0.50 5.56 39.90
CA CYS A 213 1.00 5.32 41.26
C CYS A 213 1.66 6.61 41.74
#